data_AF-A0A382ZZQ3-F1
#
_entry.id   AF-A0A382ZZQ3-F1
#
_cell.length_a   1.000
_cell.length_b   1.000
_cell.length_c   1.000
_cell.angle_alpha   90.00
_cell.angle_beta   90.00
_cell.angle_gamma   90.00
#
_symmetry.space_group_name_H-M   'P 1'
#
loop_
_entity.id
_entity.type
_entity.pdbx_description
1 polymer ?
#
loop_
_entity_poly.entity_id
_entity_poly.type
_entity_poly.pdbx_seq_one_letter_code
_entity_poly.pdbx_strand_id
1 'polypeptide(L)'
;MMAQNTEQKTTYYLEMADRDDLRLPQRTGTAFEIRRVEIACPEFNWFLHDAVGVEFNWGGREDWGRREWTEYVDRPELETWVAYVQGTPAGYYELEKQGDGSVRIECFGLRRPFFGQGIGRGLLSK
;
A
#
# COMPACT_ATOMS: atom_id res chain seq x y z
N MET A 1 37.59 10.98 -14.03
CA MET A 1 37.37 10.13 -12.84
C MET A 1 36.20 10.77 -12.09
N MET A 2 34.97 10.26 -12.26
CA MET A 2 33.80 10.79 -11.53
C MET A 2 33.76 10.08 -10.18
N ALA A 3 33.84 10.84 -9.09
CA ALA A 3 33.67 10.32 -7.73
C ALA A 3 32.21 9.87 -7.56
N GLN A 4 32.01 8.60 -7.25
CA GLN A 4 30.70 8.09 -6.84
C GLN A 4 30.42 8.63 -5.43
N ASN A 5 29.41 9.47 -5.31
CA ASN A 5 28.94 9.97 -4.02
C ASN A 5 28.11 8.86 -3.37
N THR A 6 28.63 8.22 -2.33
CA THR A 6 27.88 7.19 -1.61
C THR A 6 26.85 7.85 -0.70
N GLU A 7 25.56 7.73 -1.04
CA GLU A 7 24.46 8.24 -0.23
C GLU A 7 24.07 7.18 0.82
N GLN A 8 24.05 7.57 2.10
CA GLN A 8 23.68 6.68 3.21
C GLN A 8 22.20 6.89 3.56
N LYS A 9 21.39 5.83 3.46
CA LYS A 9 19.96 5.83 3.83
C LYS A 9 19.73 4.98 5.09
N THR A 10 19.16 5.59 6.13
CA THR A 10 18.68 4.87 7.31
C THR A 10 17.18 4.66 7.19
N THR A 11 16.72 3.41 7.31
CA THR A 11 15.28 3.07 7.28
C THR A 11 14.86 2.55 8.65
N TYR A 12 13.77 3.09 9.18
CA TYR A 12 13.16 2.65 10.43
C TYR A 12 11.92 1.83 10.11
N TYR A 13 11.66 0.81 10.93
CA TYR A 13 10.49 -0.03 10.81
C TYR A 13 9.69 0.02 12.12
N LEU A 14 8.37 -0.01 11.97
CA LEU A 14 7.43 -0.24 13.06
C LEU A 14 6.86 -1.64 12.88
N GLU A 15 6.92 -2.45 13.93
CA GLU A 15 6.44 -3.82 13.95
C GLU A 15 5.31 -3.97 14.96
N MET A 16 4.39 -4.90 14.67
CA MET A 16 3.36 -5.36 15.58
C MET A 16 3.45 -6.89 15.67
N ALA A 17 3.88 -7.40 16.83
CA ALA A 17 4.15 -8.83 17.04
C ALA A 17 2.90 -9.62 17.49
N ASP A 18 1.94 -8.94 18.13
CA ASP A 18 0.66 -9.52 18.54
C ASP A 18 -0.50 -8.74 17.92
N ARG A 19 -1.54 -9.46 17.48
CA ARG A 19 -2.77 -8.86 16.97
C ARG A 19 -3.47 -8.01 18.03
N ASP A 20 -3.35 -8.38 19.30
CA ASP A 20 -4.00 -7.70 20.42
C ASP A 20 -3.35 -6.33 20.76
N ASP A 21 -2.15 -6.06 20.22
CA ASP A 21 -1.53 -4.73 20.29
C ASP A 21 -2.28 -3.69 19.44
N LEU A 22 -3.09 -4.15 18.47
CA LEU A 22 -3.87 -3.27 17.61
C LEU A 22 -5.06 -2.66 18.36
N ARG A 23 -4.84 -1.47 18.92
CA ARG A 23 -5.90 -0.70 19.60
C ARG A 23 -6.74 0.11 18.61
N LEU A 24 -7.89 -0.44 18.24
CA LEU A 24 -8.83 0.22 17.34
C LEU A 24 -9.93 0.94 18.13
N PRO A 25 -10.10 2.26 17.96
CA PRO A 25 -11.31 2.92 18.41
C PRO A 25 -12.51 2.45 17.57
N GLN A 26 -13.72 2.60 18.11
CA GLN A 26 -14.96 2.23 17.42
C GLN A 26 -15.02 2.86 16.02
N ARG A 27 -15.38 2.08 15.00
CA ARG A 27 -15.54 2.58 13.62
C ARG A 27 -16.67 3.60 13.59
N THR A 28 -16.30 4.87 13.57
CA THR A 28 -17.16 6.00 13.22
C THR A 28 -16.66 6.53 11.88
N GLY A 29 -17.50 6.55 10.85
CA GLY A 29 -17.06 7.00 9.53
C GLY A 29 -17.90 6.54 8.37
N THR A 30 -17.47 6.93 7.17
CA THR A 30 -18.09 6.61 5.88
C THR A 30 -18.15 5.09 5.70
N ALA A 31 -19.25 4.58 5.12
CA ALA A 31 -19.35 3.17 4.73
C ALA A 31 -18.45 2.90 3.51
N PHE A 32 -17.68 1.82 3.56
CA PHE A 32 -16.79 1.41 2.47
C PHE A 32 -16.60 -0.10 2.46
N GLU A 33 -16.19 -0.63 1.32
CA GLU A 33 -15.83 -2.03 1.12
C GLU A 33 -14.31 -2.15 0.99
N ILE A 34 -13.75 -3.27 1.46
CA ILE A 34 -12.36 -3.62 1.19
C ILE A 34 -12.38 -4.88 0.33
N ARG A 35 -11.71 -4.83 -0.83
CA ARG A 35 -11.64 -5.95 -1.76
C ARG A 35 -10.18 -6.22 -2.14
N ARG A 36 -9.85 -7.51 -2.23
CA ARG A 36 -8.59 -7.97 -2.81
C ARG A 36 -8.65 -7.88 -4.34
N VAL A 37 -7.55 -7.49 -4.95
CA VAL A 37 -7.32 -7.64 -6.39
C VAL A 37 -6.83 -9.08 -6.61
N GLU A 38 -7.75 -9.99 -6.90
CA GLU A 38 -7.45 -11.44 -7.00
C GLU A 38 -6.78 -11.82 -8.33
N ILE A 39 -7.03 -11.05 -9.39
CA ILE A 39 -6.39 -11.21 -10.69
C ILE A 39 -5.36 -10.10 -10.82
N ALA A 40 -4.09 -10.48 -10.95
CA ALA A 40 -2.99 -9.54 -11.14
C ALA A 40 -3.28 -8.60 -12.32
N CYS A 41 -3.19 -7.28 -12.07
CA CYS A 41 -3.48 -6.25 -13.05
C CYS A 41 -2.43 -5.13 -12.92
N PRO A 42 -1.32 -5.21 -13.67
CA PRO A 42 -0.20 -4.26 -13.57
C PRO A 42 -0.64 -2.81 -13.76
N GLU A 43 -1.53 -2.55 -14.71
CA GLU A 43 -2.07 -1.22 -14.99
C GLU A 43 -2.87 -0.65 -13.82
N PHE A 44 -3.59 -1.50 -13.08
CA PHE A 44 -4.37 -1.06 -11.94
C PHE A 44 -3.48 -0.76 -10.73
N ASN A 45 -2.46 -1.59 -10.47
CA ASN A 45 -1.46 -1.31 -9.43
C ASN A 45 -0.68 -0.02 -9.70
N TRP A 46 -0.29 0.21 -10.96
CA TRP A 46 0.34 1.46 -11.35
C TRP A 46 -0.58 2.66 -11.10
N PHE A 47 -1.86 2.57 -11.53
CA PHE A 47 -2.86 3.60 -11.27
C PHE A 47 -3.01 3.89 -9.76
N LEU A 48 -3.09 2.85 -8.92
CA LEU A 48 -3.24 3.00 -7.47
C LEU A 48 -2.01 3.69 -6.84
N HIS A 49 -0.81 3.27 -7.23
CA HIS A 49 0.43 3.85 -6.75
C HIS A 49 0.53 5.33 -7.12
N ASP A 50 0.23 5.69 -8.36
CA ASP A 50 0.20 7.09 -8.79
C ASP A 50 -0.88 7.90 -8.06
N ALA A 51 -2.13 7.43 -8.13
CA ALA A 51 -3.29 8.16 -7.60
C ALA A 51 -3.25 8.41 -6.10
N VAL A 52 -2.53 7.58 -5.35
CA VAL A 52 -2.37 7.71 -3.89
C VAL A 52 -1.01 8.31 -3.54
N GLY A 53 0.07 7.86 -4.17
CA GLY A 53 1.44 8.18 -3.78
C GLY A 53 1.96 9.53 -4.27
N VAL A 54 1.45 10.07 -5.38
CA VAL A 54 1.99 11.30 -5.99
C VAL A 54 1.94 12.49 -5.03
N GLU A 55 0.88 12.61 -4.23
CA GLU A 55 0.72 13.72 -3.29
C GLU A 55 1.65 13.64 -2.08
N PHE A 56 2.28 12.49 -1.87
CA PHE A 56 3.23 12.20 -0.81
C PHE A 56 4.66 12.00 -1.33
N ASN A 57 4.90 12.27 -2.61
CA ASN A 57 6.17 12.02 -3.30
C ASN A 57 6.68 10.59 -3.05
N TRP A 58 5.80 9.59 -3.15
CA TRP A 58 6.25 8.19 -3.15
C TRP A 58 7.18 7.98 -4.34
N GLY A 59 8.39 7.52 -4.04
CA GLY A 59 9.41 7.24 -5.03
C GLY A 59 9.79 5.77 -5.09
N GLY A 60 10.78 5.46 -5.93
CA GLY A 60 11.32 4.11 -6.12
C GLY A 60 10.66 3.30 -7.24
N ARG A 61 9.67 3.86 -7.94
CA ARG A 61 8.98 3.23 -9.08
C ARG A 61 8.82 4.19 -10.28
N GLU A 62 9.57 5.29 -10.30
CA GLU A 62 9.48 6.34 -11.32
C GLU A 62 9.83 5.82 -12.72
N ASP A 63 10.81 4.91 -12.80
CA ASP A 63 11.31 4.34 -14.05
C ASP A 63 10.64 3.00 -14.42
N TRP A 64 9.63 2.55 -13.66
CA TRP A 64 9.00 1.26 -13.91
C TRP A 64 8.12 1.30 -15.15
N GLY A 65 8.40 0.40 -16.09
CA GLY A 65 7.55 0.14 -17.25
C GLY A 65 6.57 -1.00 -16.98
N ARG A 66 5.83 -1.39 -18.03
CA ARG A 66 4.86 -2.49 -17.95
C ARG A 66 5.48 -3.79 -17.44
N ARG A 67 6.71 -4.10 -17.86
CA ARG A 67 7.39 -5.34 -17.49
C ARG A 67 7.66 -5.38 -15.99
N GLU A 68 8.22 -4.31 -15.44
CA GLU A 68 8.54 -4.18 -14.02
C GLU A 68 7.27 -4.28 -13.16
N TRP A 69 6.19 -3.59 -13.56
CA TRP A 69 4.90 -3.72 -12.88
C TRP A 69 4.34 -5.14 -12.97
N THR A 70 4.47 -5.81 -14.11
CA THR A 70 4.01 -7.20 -14.30
C THR A 70 4.76 -8.15 -13.39
N GLU A 71 6.09 -8.10 -13.43
CA GLU A 71 6.96 -8.90 -12.57
C GLU A 71 6.70 -8.63 -11.09
N TYR A 72 6.35 -7.40 -10.71
CA TYR A 72 6.01 -7.05 -9.33
C TYR A 72 4.67 -7.66 -8.89
N VAL A 73 3.60 -7.50 -9.68
CA VAL A 73 2.25 -7.94 -9.27
C VAL A 73 2.02 -9.44 -9.40
N ASP A 74 2.78 -10.13 -10.24
CA ASP A 74 2.69 -11.58 -10.42
C ASP A 74 3.35 -12.37 -9.28
N ARG A 75 3.98 -11.68 -8.32
CA ARG A 75 4.62 -12.32 -7.17
C ARG A 75 3.58 -12.96 -6.25
N PRO A 76 3.70 -14.25 -5.92
CA PRO A 76 2.73 -14.94 -5.07
C PRO A 76 2.74 -14.44 -3.61
N GLU A 77 3.79 -13.75 -3.19
CA GLU A 77 3.89 -13.14 -1.86
C GLU A 77 3.14 -11.81 -1.75
N LEU A 78 2.78 -11.19 -2.88
CA LEU A 78 2.16 -9.87 -2.92
C LEU A 78 0.63 -9.97 -2.97
N GLU A 79 -0.02 -9.17 -2.13
CA GLU A 79 -1.46 -8.96 -2.20
C GLU A 79 -1.78 -7.48 -2.30
N THR A 80 -2.64 -7.12 -3.25
CA THR A 80 -3.16 -5.75 -3.37
C THR A 80 -4.60 -5.69 -2.89
N TRP A 81 -4.87 -4.74 -2.00
CA TRP A 81 -6.17 -4.54 -1.37
C TRP A 81 -6.62 -3.10 -1.53
N VAL A 82 -7.90 -2.90 -1.88
CA VAL A 82 -8.44 -1.58 -2.22
C VAL A 82 -9.68 -1.29 -1.39
N ALA A 83 -9.76 -0.09 -0.81
CA ALA A 83 -10.98 0.46 -0.25
C ALA A 83 -11.84 1.10 -1.35
N TYR A 84 -13.12 0.78 -1.37
CA TYR A 84 -14.11 1.36 -2.26
C TYR A 84 -15.20 2.09 -1.48
N VAL A 85 -15.44 3.36 -1.83
CA VAL A 85 -16.59 4.13 -1.37
C VAL A 85 -17.52 4.31 -2.56
N GLN A 86 -18.71 3.69 -2.51
CA GLN A 86 -19.70 3.76 -3.58
C GLN A 86 -19.11 3.43 -4.97
N GLY A 87 -18.25 2.41 -5.03
CA GLY A 87 -17.57 1.97 -6.26
C GLY A 87 -16.33 2.79 -6.65
N THR A 88 -16.01 3.87 -5.94
CA THR A 88 -14.79 4.68 -6.19
C THR A 88 -13.62 4.17 -5.35
N PRO A 89 -12.44 3.91 -5.93
CA PRO A 89 -11.22 3.62 -5.17
C PRO A 89 -10.89 4.80 -4.24
N ALA A 90 -10.95 4.57 -2.93
CA ALA A 90 -10.69 5.54 -1.89
C ALA A 90 -9.24 5.52 -1.41
N GLY A 91 -8.59 4.37 -1.53
CA GLY A 91 -7.22 4.11 -1.12
C GLY A 91 -6.89 2.63 -1.26
N TYR A 92 -5.64 2.28 -1.00
CA TYR A 92 -5.17 0.92 -1.16
C TYR A 92 -4.01 0.61 -0.22
N TYR A 93 -3.72 -0.68 -0.10
CA TYR A 93 -2.52 -1.17 0.52
C TYR A 93 -2.00 -2.42 -0.18
N GLU A 94 -0.69 -2.61 -0.11
CA GLU A 94 0.00 -3.80 -0.60
C GLU A 94 0.60 -4.55 0.59
N LEU A 95 0.32 -5.84 0.70
CA LEU A 95 0.90 -6.73 1.69
C LEU A 95 1.90 -7.66 1.01
N GLU A 96 3.08 -7.80 1.59
CA GLU A 96 4.11 -8.70 1.11
C GLU A 96 4.50 -9.69 2.21
N LYS A 97 4.28 -10.98 1.96
CA LYS A 97 4.77 -12.04 2.84
C LYS A 97 6.29 -12.14 2.76
N GLN A 98 6.94 -12.07 3.92
CA GLN A 98 8.39 -12.16 4.07
C GLN A 98 8.83 -13.62 4.30
N GLY A 99 10.13 -13.88 4.07
CA GLY A 99 10.71 -15.21 4.24
C GLY A 99 10.77 -15.70 5.70
N ASP A 100 10.72 -14.79 6.67
CA ASP A 100 10.65 -15.10 8.11
C ASP A 100 9.21 -15.34 8.62
N GLY A 101 8.23 -15.28 7.71
CA GLY A 101 6.81 -15.44 8.03
C GLY A 101 6.09 -14.16 8.44
N SER A 102 6.80 -13.04 8.57
CA SER A 102 6.16 -11.73 8.78
C SER A 102 5.45 -11.22 7.52
N VAL A 103 4.60 -10.21 7.67
CA VAL A 103 3.92 -9.53 6.55
C VAL A 103 4.29 -8.06 6.60
N ARG A 104 4.86 -7.54 5.51
CA ARG A 104 5.16 -6.12 5.36
C ARG A 104 4.03 -5.41 4.65
N ILE A 105 3.70 -4.21 5.09
CA ILE A 105 2.89 -3.25 4.33
C ILE A 105 3.85 -2.49 3.40
N GLU A 106 3.83 -2.81 2.11
CA GLU A 106 4.71 -2.20 1.09
C GLU A 106 4.22 -0.81 0.67
N CYS A 107 2.92 -0.68 0.47
CA CYS A 107 2.24 0.57 0.17
C CYS A 107 1.01 0.69 1.06
N PHE A 108 0.72 1.90 1.54
CA PHE A 108 -0.50 2.17 2.30
C PHE A 108 -0.89 3.63 2.21
N GLY A 109 -2.08 3.90 1.70
CA GLY A 109 -2.56 5.28 1.65
C GLY A 109 -3.99 5.41 1.20
N LEU A 110 -4.48 6.64 1.35
CA LEU A 110 -5.77 7.07 0.85
C LEU A 110 -5.57 8.18 -0.17
N ARG A 111 -6.57 8.41 -1.00
CA ARG A 111 -6.66 9.61 -1.82
C ARG A 111 -7.24 10.75 -1.00
N ARG A 112 -6.79 11.99 -1.25
CA ARG A 112 -7.18 13.21 -0.51
C ARG A 112 -8.68 13.38 -0.21
N PRO A 113 -9.60 13.15 -1.17
CA PRO A 113 -11.03 13.32 -0.91
C PRO A 113 -11.59 12.44 0.23
N PHE A 114 -10.87 11.39 0.61
CA PHE A 114 -11.29 10.39 1.60
C PHE A 114 -10.62 10.56 2.97
N PHE A 115 -9.83 11.62 3.16
CA PHE A 115 -9.18 11.90 4.45
C PHE A 115 -10.19 12.29 5.52
N GLY A 116 -9.87 11.99 6.78
CA GLY A 116 -10.71 12.33 7.94
C GLY A 116 -11.99 11.49 8.07
N GLN A 117 -12.22 10.52 7.18
CA GLN A 117 -13.47 9.74 7.14
C GLN A 117 -13.39 8.39 7.88
N GLY A 118 -12.31 8.12 8.62
CA GLY A 118 -12.11 6.86 9.36
C GLY A 118 -11.71 5.64 8.51
N ILE A 119 -11.55 5.79 7.19
CA ILE A 119 -11.28 4.68 6.25
C ILE A 119 -9.92 4.02 6.52
N GLY A 120 -8.87 4.81 6.72
CA GLY A 120 -7.50 4.29 6.90
C GLY A 120 -7.38 3.36 8.12
N ARG A 121 -8.15 3.62 9.19
CA ARG A 121 -8.19 2.72 10.35
C ARG A 121 -8.77 1.35 10.00
N GLY A 122 -9.80 1.32 9.15
CA GLY A 122 -10.40 0.06 8.73
C GLY A 122 -9.54 -0.70 7.72
N LEU A 123 -8.68 -0.03 6.97
CA LEU A 123 -7.68 -0.69 6.12
C LEU A 123 -6.63 -1.46 6.95
N LEU A 124 -6.29 -0.98 8.15
CA LEU A 124 -5.31 -1.61 9.05
C LEU A 124 -5.89 -2.71 9.95
N SER A 125 -7.20 -2.98 9.88
CA SER A 125 -7.88 -3.89 10.80
C SER A 125 -8.45 -5.15 10.15
N LYS A 126 -8.17 -5.36 8.87
CA LYS A 126 -8.78 -6.40 8.05
C LYS A 126 -7.86 -7.60 7.85
#